data_AF-A0A9E5J240-F1
#
_entry.id   AF-A0A9E5J240-F1
#
_cell.length_a   1.000
_cell.length_b   1.000
_cell.length_c   1.000
_cell.angle_alpha   90.00
_cell.angle_beta   90.00
_cell.angle_gamma   90.00
#
_symmetry.space_group_name_H-M   'P 1'
#
loop_
_entity.id
_entity.type
_entity.pdbx_description
1 polymer ?
#
loop_
_entity_poly.entity_id
_entity_poly.type
_entity_poly.pdbx_seq_one_letter_code
_entity_poly.pdbx_strand_id
1 'polypeptide(L)' 'TYTLLLGDASVIDLARALGNRAGGLPFTLVIDAQGKLLASKLGGITEAQLTEILLPVLGQPKS' A
#
# COMPACT_ATOMS: atom_id res chain seq x y z
N THR A 1 11.37 -3.08 -14.51
CA THR A 1 11.75 -1.77 -13.95
C THR A 1 10.59 -1.22 -13.18
N TYR A 2 10.78 -0.76 -11.94
CA TYR A 2 9.72 -0.16 -11.10
C TYR A 2 9.85 1.36 -11.07
N THR A 3 8.74 2.09 -10.95
CA THR A 3 8.71 3.55 -10.91
C THR A 3 9.08 4.06 -9.53
N LEU A 4 10.14 4.85 -9.41
CA LEU A 4 10.47 5.56 -8.18
C LEU A 4 9.94 7.00 -8.27
N LEU A 5 9.24 7.42 -7.23
CA LEU A 5 8.77 8.80 -7.07
C LEU A 5 9.49 9.44 -5.88
N LEU A 6 9.91 10.69 -6.05
CA LEU A 6 10.48 11.53 -4.99
C LEU A 6 9.57 12.73 -4.82
N GLY A 7 9.24 13.07 -3.57
CA GLY A 7 8.50 14.29 -3.27
C GLY A 7 9.11 15.04 -2.11
N ASP A 8 8.63 16.27 -1.91
CA ASP A 8 9.04 17.15 -0.83
C ASP A 8 8.33 16.81 0.49
N ALA A 9 8.41 17.72 1.47
CA ALA A 9 7.78 17.55 2.78
C ALA A 9 6.26 17.29 2.72
N SER A 10 5.57 17.72 1.66
CA SER A 10 4.13 17.48 1.47
C SER A 10 3.77 15.99 1.38
N VAL A 11 4.71 15.13 0.99
CA VAL A 11 4.50 13.66 0.96
C VAL A 11 4.28 13.11 2.36
N ILE A 12 4.82 13.75 3.40
CA ILE A 12 4.61 13.33 4.79
C ILE A 12 3.14 13.54 5.18
N ASP A 13 2.54 14.67 4.80
CA ASP A 13 1.14 14.97 5.07
C ASP A 13 0.20 14.04 4.29
N LEU A 14 0.55 13.75 3.03
CA LEU A 14 -0.15 12.74 2.24
C LEU A 14 -0.10 11.36 2.92
N ALA A 15 1.08 10.92 3.36
CA ALA A 15 1.22 9.64 4.04
C ALA A 15 0.38 9.57 5.33
N ARG A 16 0.31 10.66 6.12
CA ARG A 16 -0.55 10.75 7.30
C ARG A 16 -2.03 10.65 6.96
N ALA A 17 -2.47 11.39 5.93
CA ALA A 17 -3.85 11.36 5.45
C ALA A 17 -4.28 9.96 4.96
N LEU A 18 -3.32 9.21 4.39
CA LEU A 18 -3.51 7.83 3.92
C LEU A 18 -3.35 6.76 5.01
N GLY A 19 -3.15 7.16 6.28
CA GLY A 19 -3.17 6.26 7.44
C GLY A 19 -1.86 6.15 8.22
N ASN A 20 -0.76 6.74 7.74
CA ASN A 20 0.52 6.78 8.49
C ASN A 20 0.52 7.88 9.57
N ARG A 21 -0.45 7.86 10.49
CA ARG A 21 -0.62 8.91 11.50
C ARG A 21 0.61 9.06 12.40
N ALA A 22 1.29 7.95 12.69
CA ALA A 22 2.52 7.93 13.49
C ALA A 22 3.76 8.43 12.72
N GLY A 23 3.68 8.58 11.40
CA GLY A 23 4.82 8.98 10.56
C GLY A 23 5.95 7.93 10.54
N GLY A 24 5.65 6.68 10.86
CA GLY A 24 6.66 5.63 10.94
C GLY A 24 6.96 4.99 9.59
N LEU A 25 8.04 4.23 9.55
CA LEU A 25 8.50 3.53 8.35
C LEU A 25 8.87 2.07 8.68
N PRO A 26 8.83 1.15 7.69
CA PRO A 26 8.24 1.35 6.36
C PRO A 26 6.71 1.52 6.43
N PHE A 27 6.13 2.14 5.41
CA PHE A 27 4.68 2.28 5.27
C PHE A 27 4.27 1.82 3.87
N THR A 28 3.28 0.92 3.82
CA THR A 28 2.84 0.25 2.59
C THR A 28 1.35 0.53 2.36
N LEU A 29 0.99 0.87 1.13
CA LEU A 29 -0.40 0.99 0.68
C LEU A 29 -0.66 -0.03 -0.41
N VAL A 30 -1.86 -0.63 -0.40
CA VAL A 30 -2.35 -1.50 -1.46
C VAL A 30 -3.60 -0.85 -2.05
N ILE A 31 -3.56 -0.56 -3.35
CA ILE A 31 -4.62 0.15 -4.09
C ILE A 31 -5.05 -0.74 -5.25
N ASP A 32 -6.36 -0.88 -5.47
CA ASP A 32 -6.89 -1.66 -6.60
C ASP A 32 -6.85 -0.89 -7.93
N ALA A 33 -7.23 -1.57 -9.01
CA ALA A 33 -7.25 -1.00 -10.36
C ALA A 33 -8.28 0.14 -10.54
N GLN A 34 -9.23 0.28 -9.60
CA GLN A 34 -10.24 1.34 -9.57
C GLN A 34 -9.79 2.53 -8.71
N GLY A 35 -8.58 2.48 -8.12
CA GLY A 35 -8.04 3.52 -7.26
C GLY A 35 -8.55 3.47 -5.82
N LYS A 36 -9.22 2.39 -5.40
CA LYS A 36 -9.68 2.21 -4.02
C LYS A 36 -8.55 1.69 -3.15
N LEU A 37 -8.36 2.30 -1.99
CA LEU A 37 -7.42 1.82 -0.98
C LEU A 37 -7.96 0.53 -0.35
N LEU A 38 -7.26 -0.59 -0.60
CA LEU A 38 -7.59 -1.90 -0.04
C LEU A 38 -6.98 -2.10 1.34
N ALA A 39 -5.73 -1.63 1.53
CA ALA A 39 -5.02 -1.77 2.80
C ALA A 39 -3.96 -0.68 2.97
N SER A 40 -3.71 -0.32 4.23
CA SER A 40 -2.56 0.49 4.66
C SER A 40 -1.87 -0.21 5.82
N LYS A 41 -0.54 -0.33 5.79
CA LYS A 41 0.23 -1.00 6.84
C LYS A 41 1.44 -0.16 7.24
N LEU A 42 1.54 0.11 8.53
CA LEU A 42 2.74 0.63 9.16
C LEU A 42 3.60 -0.53 9.68
N GLY A 43 4.90 -0.49 9.37
CA GLY A 43 5.86 -1.55 9.65
C GLY A 43 5.99 -2.55 8.49
N GLY A 44 6.90 -3.51 8.66
CA GLY A 44 7.17 -4.52 7.64
C GLY A 44 5.93 -5.34 7.28
N ILE A 45 5.75 -5.62 5.99
CA ILE A 45 4.69 -6.48 5.45
C ILE A 45 5.27 -7.83 5.06
N THR A 46 4.56 -8.92 5.36
CA THR A 46 4.94 -10.26 4.92
C THR A 46 4.23 -10.62 3.61
N GLU A 47 4.81 -11.56 2.86
CA GLU A 47 4.20 -12.07 1.64
C GLU A 47 2.82 -12.69 1.91
N ALA A 48 2.67 -13.46 3.00
CA ALA A 48 1.39 -14.05 3.37
C ALA A 48 0.30 -12.98 3.58
N GLN A 49 0.63 -11.90 4.29
CA GLN A 49 -0.30 -10.77 4.50
C GLN A 49 -0.66 -10.09 3.18
N LEU A 50 0.32 -9.90 2.30
CA LEU A 50 0.08 -9.28 1.00
C LEU A 50 -0.81 -10.17 0.12
N THR A 51 -0.57 -11.48 0.11
CA THR A 51 -1.36 -12.48 -0.62
C THR A 51 -2.82 -12.49 -0.15
N GLU A 52 -3.09 -12.45 1.15
CA GLU A 52 -4.45 -12.35 1.69
C GLU A 52 -5.20 -11.10 1.20
N ILE A 53 -4.50 -9.97 1.04
CA ILE A 53 -5.07 -8.71 0.55
C ILE A 53 -5.30 -8.77 -0.98
N LEU A 54 -4.38 -9.38 -1.72
CA LEU A 54 -4.38 -9.36 -3.19
C LEU A 54 -5.30 -10.43 -3.82
N LEU A 55 -5.40 -11.63 -3.24
CA LEU A 55 -6.18 -12.73 -3.80
C LEU A 55 -7.65 -12.37 -4.11
N PRO A 56 -8.38 -11.64 -3.24
CA PRO A 56 -9.77 -11.26 -3.52
C PRO A 56 -9.93 -10.32 -4.72
N VAL A 57 -8.91 -9.51 -5.03
CA VAL A 57 -9.00 -8.42 -6.03
C VAL A 57 -8.37 -8.76 -7.37
N LEU A 58 -7.45 -9.73 -7.41
CA LEU A 58 -6.84 -10.20 -8.66
C LEU A 58 -7.77 -11.08 -9.50
N GLY A 59 -8.93 -11.47 -8.94
CA GLY A 59 -9.71 -12.58 -9.46
C GLY A 59 -8.97 -13.90 -9.24
N GLN A 60 -9.71 -14.98 -8.98
CA GLN A 60 -9.14 -16.32 -8.89
C GLN A 60 -8.13 -16.54 -10.05
N PRO A 61 -6.92 -17.06 -9.78
CA PRO A 61 -6.04 -17.46 -10.87
C PRO A 61 -6.85 -18.42 -11.76
N LYS A 62 -7.07 -18.03 -13.02
CA LYS A 62 -7.69 -18.93 -14.00
C LYS A 62 -6.87 -20.22 -14.01
N SER A 63 -7.56 -21.32 -13.72
CA SER A 63 -7.05 -22.71 -13.82
C SER A 63 -6.44 -23.00 -15.18
#